data_AF-A0AA88RU32-F1
#
_entry.id   AF-A0AA88RU32-F1
#
_cell.length_a   1.000
_cell.length_b   1.000
_cell.length_c   1.000
_cell.angle_alpha   90.00
_cell.angle_beta   90.00
_cell.angle_gamma   90.00
#
_symmetry.space_group_name_H-M   'P 1'
#
loop_
_entity.id
_entity.type
_entity.pdbx_description
1 polymer ?
#
loop_
_entity_poly.entity_id
_entity_poly.type
_entity_poly.pdbx_seq_one_letter_code
_entity_poly.pdbx_strand_id
1 'polypeptide(L)'
;MELSLNSVNPLTVSLSAVVLLFILNFVRSKTQSGKRPPGPPGWPVFGNMFDLGDLPHQTLYKFRSQFGPLVWLQLGSVNTMVVQSAAAAGELFKKHDVPFCDRKVPDALTAFNFNQGSLGMNSYGGHWRVLRRLCSMEFLVNKRMNETTELRRRILDNMVGWIEDDSVGLLKKGGSGEVQLSRFLFLMAFNLVGNLMLSRDLLDATDPEVKEFFDSMNKILELAGTPNIADFLPFLKWFDPLRMKKSMTSEMTKTMRISSKFVQERLKERKAGSVNEKKDFLDTLLEYKGDGKDGPDSITEKNVNIVIMEMFFAGSETTSISIEWGFAEVLRNPSVFKKLREEIDRVIGVSRKVEESDMDNLPYLQAVVKETLRLHPALPLLLPRNTMEDTNYMGYLIPKETQVLVNAWAIGRDPDSWEDPLAFKPERFLNSSIEYKGQHFELIPFGSGRRICIGFPLAHRVVHLTLATLVQSFDWEFANGATPESLDMQERLGLTLRKKNPVKVIPKKRMNVK
;
A
#
# COMPACT_ATOMS: atom_id res chain seq x y z
N MET A 1 37.18 -53.77 -22.44
CA MET A 1 36.27 -53.06 -23.36
C MET A 1 35.81 -51.81 -22.64
N GLU A 2 36.60 -50.75 -22.74
CA GLU A 2 36.34 -49.46 -22.11
C GLU A 2 35.21 -48.77 -22.87
N LEU A 3 34.05 -48.60 -22.22
CA LEU A 3 32.97 -47.79 -22.77
C LEU A 3 33.39 -46.32 -22.69
N SER A 4 33.81 -45.75 -23.82
CA SER A 4 34.16 -44.35 -23.92
C SER A 4 32.90 -43.48 -23.76
N LEU A 5 32.92 -42.60 -22.75
CA LEU A 5 31.89 -41.60 -22.47
C LEU A 5 31.86 -40.45 -23.49
N ASN A 6 32.57 -40.56 -24.62
CA ASN A 6 32.79 -39.48 -25.59
C ASN A 6 31.72 -39.35 -26.68
N SER A 7 30.57 -40.04 -26.56
CA SER A 7 29.50 -39.98 -27.58
C SER A 7 28.20 -39.31 -27.12
N VAL A 8 28.15 -38.79 -25.89
CA VAL A 8 26.93 -38.18 -25.38
C VAL A 8 26.88 -36.71 -25.80
N ASN A 9 26.13 -36.42 -26.87
CA ASN A 9 25.95 -35.06 -27.37
C ASN A 9 25.25 -34.19 -26.31
N PRO A 10 25.86 -33.10 -25.82
CA PRO A 10 25.29 -32.26 -24.75
C PRO A 10 23.90 -31.68 -25.10
N LEU A 11 23.59 -31.50 -26.38
CA LEU A 11 22.24 -31.13 -26.84
C LEU A 11 21.20 -32.22 -26.54
N THR A 12 21.56 -33.50 -26.75
CA THR A 12 20.66 -34.63 -26.50
C THR A 12 20.39 -34.84 -25.01
N VAL A 13 21.41 -34.63 -24.15
CA VAL A 13 21.24 -34.67 -22.69
C VAL A 13 20.33 -33.53 -22.22
N SER A 14 20.53 -32.33 -22.76
CA SER A 14 19.72 -31.16 -22.42
C SER A 14 18.27 -31.33 -22.85
N LEU A 15 18.02 -31.85 -24.07
CA LEU A 15 16.67 -32.11 -24.57
C LEU A 15 15.97 -33.21 -23.76
N SER A 16 16.71 -34.26 -23.38
CA SER A 16 16.20 -35.35 -22.55
C SER A 16 15.85 -34.89 -21.14
N ALA A 17 16.67 -34.02 -20.54
CA ALA A 17 16.39 -33.42 -19.24
C ALA A 17 15.15 -32.51 -19.29
N VAL A 18 14.96 -31.74 -20.36
CA VAL A 18 13.75 -30.94 -20.58
C VAL A 18 12.52 -31.86 -20.71
N VAL A 19 12.58 -32.92 -21.52
CA VAL A 19 11.48 -33.88 -21.66
C VAL A 19 11.17 -34.59 -20.33
N LEU A 20 12.18 -34.98 -19.56
CA LEU A 20 12.01 -35.60 -18.25
C LEU A 20 11.38 -34.62 -17.25
N LEU A 21 11.81 -33.35 -17.23
CA LEU A 21 11.19 -32.29 -16.43
C LEU A 21 9.74 -32.04 -16.84
N PHE A 22 9.43 -32.09 -18.14
CA PHE A 22 8.07 -32.02 -18.66
C PHE A 22 7.21 -33.18 -18.16
N ILE A 23 7.71 -34.42 -18.25
CA ILE A 23 6.99 -35.62 -17.80
C ILE A 23 6.80 -35.58 -16.27
N LEU A 24 7.85 -35.25 -15.51
CA LEU A 24 7.76 -35.16 -14.05
C LEU A 24 6.80 -34.06 -13.59
N ASN A 25 6.79 -32.89 -14.27
CA ASN A 25 5.83 -31.83 -13.97
C ASN A 25 4.40 -32.21 -14.37
N PHE A 26 4.22 -32.91 -15.49
CA PHE A 26 2.91 -33.39 -15.93
C PHE A 26 2.34 -34.46 -14.97
N VAL A 27 3.19 -35.38 -14.51
CA VAL A 27 2.81 -36.42 -13.53
C VAL A 27 2.54 -35.80 -12.16
N ARG A 28 3.36 -34.85 -11.70
CA ARG A 28 3.18 -34.13 -10.41
C ARG A 28 1.94 -33.24 -10.41
N SER A 29 1.61 -32.63 -11.54
CA SER A 29 0.36 -31.90 -11.77
C SER A 29 -0.86 -32.81 -11.62
N LYS A 30 -0.83 -34.03 -12.19
CA LYS A 30 -1.94 -34.99 -12.07
C LYS A 30 -2.10 -35.56 -10.65
N THR A 31 -1.00 -35.85 -9.94
CA THR A 31 -1.07 -36.47 -8.60
C THR A 31 -1.47 -35.49 -7.49
N GLN A 32 -1.34 -34.19 -7.69
CA GLN A 32 -1.83 -33.15 -6.76
C GLN A 32 -3.21 -32.59 -7.11
N SER A 33 -3.94 -33.20 -8.06
CA SER A 33 -5.25 -32.74 -8.54
C SER A 33 -6.42 -32.96 -7.56
N GLY A 34 -6.16 -33.41 -6.33
CA GLY A 34 -7.18 -33.44 -5.27
C GLY A 34 -7.66 -32.03 -4.92
N LYS A 35 -8.95 -31.75 -5.18
CA LYS A 35 -9.74 -30.58 -4.74
C LYS A 35 -8.95 -29.27 -4.57
N ARG A 36 -8.21 -28.81 -5.57
CA ARG A 36 -7.71 -27.42 -5.61
C ARG A 36 -8.78 -26.51 -6.20
N PRO A 37 -8.76 -25.19 -5.88
CA PRO A 37 -9.59 -24.24 -6.61
C PRO A 37 -9.31 -24.32 -8.12
N PRO A 38 -10.30 -24.04 -8.97
CA PRO A 38 -10.14 -24.02 -10.42
C PRO A 38 -9.20 -22.88 -10.87
N GLY A 39 -8.60 -23.01 -12.04
CA GLY A 39 -7.74 -21.98 -12.61
C GLY A 39 -7.22 -22.34 -14.01
N PRO A 40 -6.61 -21.38 -14.72
CA PRO A 40 -6.09 -21.62 -16.07
C PRO A 40 -4.92 -22.62 -16.04
N PRO A 41 -4.77 -23.46 -17.08
CA PRO A 41 -3.63 -24.36 -17.18
C PRO A 41 -2.33 -23.55 -17.25
N GLY A 42 -1.34 -23.92 -16.43
CA GLY A 42 -0.05 -23.25 -16.39
C GLY A 42 0.93 -23.80 -17.42
N TRP A 43 1.87 -22.97 -17.87
CA TRP A 43 3.00 -23.37 -18.69
C TRP A 43 3.96 -24.29 -17.90
N PRO A 44 4.64 -25.22 -18.56
CA PRO A 44 5.73 -26.00 -17.96
C PRO A 44 6.77 -25.07 -17.32
N VAL A 45 7.18 -25.37 -16.08
CA VAL A 45 8.14 -24.60 -15.26
C VAL A 45 7.64 -23.21 -14.81
N PHE A 46 7.10 -22.39 -15.71
CA PHE A 46 6.70 -21.00 -15.43
C PHE A 46 5.29 -20.86 -14.87
N GLY A 47 4.43 -21.88 -15.04
CA GLY A 47 3.03 -21.80 -14.68
C GLY A 47 2.32 -20.65 -15.39
N ASN A 48 1.58 -19.84 -14.65
CA ASN A 48 0.73 -18.75 -15.14
C ASN A 48 1.42 -17.38 -15.13
N MET A 49 2.75 -17.31 -15.01
CA MET A 49 3.46 -16.03 -14.92
C MET A 49 3.20 -15.10 -16.12
N PHE A 50 3.09 -15.67 -17.32
CA PHE A 50 2.86 -14.90 -18.56
C PHE A 50 1.38 -14.55 -18.78
N ASP A 51 0.47 -15.12 -17.99
CA ASP A 51 -0.96 -14.92 -18.17
C ASP A 51 -1.45 -13.61 -17.54
N LEU A 52 -0.65 -12.98 -16.66
CA LEU A 52 -1.09 -11.87 -15.80
C LEU A 52 -0.99 -10.47 -16.44
N GLY A 53 -0.03 -10.25 -17.33
CA GLY A 53 0.24 -8.95 -17.96
C GLY A 53 0.64 -7.84 -16.98
N ASP A 54 0.54 -6.58 -17.40
CA ASP A 54 0.99 -5.41 -16.62
C ASP A 54 0.03 -5.01 -15.48
N LEU A 55 -1.23 -5.44 -15.55
CA LEU A 55 -2.28 -5.15 -14.57
C LEU A 55 -2.89 -6.46 -14.03
N PRO A 56 -2.12 -7.25 -13.26
CA PRO A 56 -2.52 -8.56 -12.76
C PRO A 56 -3.87 -8.55 -12.05
N HIS A 57 -4.20 -7.52 -11.26
CA HIS A 57 -5.48 -7.42 -10.55
C HIS A 57 -6.68 -7.38 -11.49
N GLN A 58 -6.56 -6.72 -12.65
CA GLN A 58 -7.62 -6.68 -13.67
C GLN A 58 -7.71 -8.00 -14.44
N THR A 59 -6.57 -8.61 -14.76
CA THR A 59 -6.54 -9.91 -15.43
C THR A 59 -7.15 -11.01 -14.56
N LEU A 60 -6.81 -11.02 -13.26
CA LEU A 60 -7.41 -11.89 -12.26
C LEU A 60 -8.93 -11.67 -12.15
N TYR A 61 -9.38 -10.42 -12.16
CA TYR A 61 -10.82 -10.12 -12.16
C TYR A 61 -11.53 -10.77 -13.36
N LYS A 62 -10.94 -10.75 -14.56
CA LYS A 62 -11.50 -11.43 -15.74
C LYS A 62 -11.60 -12.94 -15.56
N PHE A 63 -10.61 -13.56 -14.90
CA PHE A 63 -10.62 -15.00 -14.60
C PHE A 63 -11.80 -15.42 -13.72
N ARG A 64 -12.37 -14.51 -12.93
CA ARG A 64 -13.54 -14.81 -12.09
C ARG A 64 -14.73 -15.34 -12.89
N SER A 65 -14.97 -14.81 -14.10
CA SER A 65 -16.08 -15.24 -14.95
C SER A 65 -15.98 -16.72 -15.39
N GLN A 66 -14.76 -17.26 -15.46
CA GLN A 66 -14.49 -18.60 -15.96
C GLN A 66 -14.25 -19.61 -14.83
N PHE A 67 -13.57 -19.18 -13.76
CA PHE A 67 -13.14 -20.07 -12.67
C PHE A 67 -13.86 -19.78 -11.35
N GLY A 68 -14.66 -18.71 -11.27
CA GLY A 68 -15.41 -18.36 -10.07
C GLY A 68 -14.61 -17.55 -9.05
N PRO A 69 -15.09 -17.48 -7.78
CA PRO A 69 -14.59 -16.55 -6.77
C PRO A 69 -13.22 -16.91 -6.19
N LEU A 70 -12.74 -18.13 -6.42
CA LEU A 70 -11.43 -18.62 -6.02
C LEU A 70 -10.68 -19.11 -7.25
N VAL A 71 -9.51 -18.53 -7.50
CA VAL A 71 -8.67 -18.89 -8.65
C VAL A 71 -7.35 -19.46 -8.16
N TRP A 72 -6.97 -20.62 -8.68
CA TRP A 72 -5.67 -21.23 -8.44
C TRP A 72 -4.70 -20.89 -9.57
N LEU A 73 -3.48 -20.49 -9.21
CA LEU A 73 -2.40 -20.20 -10.14
C LEU A 73 -1.10 -20.83 -9.64
N GLN A 74 -0.26 -21.19 -10.60
CA GLN A 74 1.12 -21.59 -10.35
C GLN A 74 2.02 -20.46 -10.84
N LEU A 75 2.74 -19.74 -9.99
CA LEU A 75 3.69 -18.70 -10.43
C LEU A 75 5.11 -19.24 -10.27
N GLY A 76 5.65 -19.82 -11.34
CA GLY A 76 6.87 -20.62 -11.27
C GLY A 76 6.71 -21.78 -10.27
N SER A 77 7.50 -21.81 -9.21
CA SER A 77 7.38 -22.79 -8.13
C SER A 77 6.43 -22.38 -6.99
N VAL A 78 5.72 -21.25 -7.12
CA VAL A 78 4.87 -20.69 -6.05
C VAL A 78 3.40 -21.00 -6.31
N ASN A 79 2.82 -21.86 -5.46
CA ASN A 79 1.37 -22.05 -5.40
C ASN A 79 0.70 -20.74 -4.99
N THR A 80 -0.29 -20.27 -5.76
CA THR A 80 -1.01 -19.03 -5.47
C THR A 80 -2.51 -19.25 -5.56
N MET A 81 -3.23 -18.89 -4.49
CA MET A 81 -4.69 -18.80 -4.47
C MET A 81 -5.11 -17.33 -4.49
N VAL A 82 -6.09 -16.98 -5.32
CA VAL A 82 -6.64 -15.63 -5.43
C VAL A 82 -8.10 -15.64 -4.98
N VAL A 83 -8.41 -14.78 -4.01
CA VAL A 83 -9.76 -14.57 -3.46
C VAL A 83 -10.37 -13.32 -4.09
N GLN A 84 -11.55 -13.47 -4.72
CA GLN A 84 -12.12 -12.43 -5.59
C GLN A 84 -13.57 -12.03 -5.29
N SER A 85 -14.20 -12.56 -4.24
CA SER A 85 -15.56 -12.18 -3.82
C SER A 85 -15.62 -11.84 -2.33
N ALA A 86 -16.62 -11.04 -1.94
CA ALA A 86 -16.87 -10.68 -0.55
C ALA A 86 -17.15 -11.92 0.32
N ALA A 87 -17.93 -12.89 -0.17
CA ALA A 87 -18.25 -14.12 0.54
C ALA A 87 -16.98 -14.95 0.83
N ALA A 88 -16.11 -15.13 -0.17
CA ALA A 88 -14.86 -15.85 0.01
C ALA A 88 -13.90 -15.11 0.95
N ALA A 89 -13.75 -13.79 0.79
CA ALA A 89 -12.96 -12.97 1.71
C ALA A 89 -13.49 -13.06 3.15
N GLY A 90 -14.81 -13.07 3.32
CA GLY A 90 -15.44 -13.23 4.63
C GLY A 90 -15.17 -14.58 5.27
N GLU A 91 -15.21 -15.66 4.50
CA GLU A 91 -14.83 -16.99 4.99
C GLU A 91 -13.36 -17.00 5.45
N LEU A 92 -12.46 -16.41 4.66
CA LEU A 92 -11.04 -16.33 4.98
C LEU A 92 -10.79 -15.54 6.26
N PHE A 93 -11.36 -14.33 6.37
CA PHE A 93 -11.08 -13.43 7.49
C PHE A 93 -11.86 -13.73 8.77
N LYS A 94 -13.06 -14.32 8.68
CA LYS A 94 -13.84 -14.67 9.88
C LYS A 94 -13.47 -16.04 10.42
N LYS A 95 -13.32 -17.03 9.56
CA LYS A 95 -13.21 -18.44 9.99
C LYS A 95 -11.81 -19.02 9.88
N HIS A 96 -10.99 -18.50 8.95
CA HIS A 96 -9.66 -19.05 8.67
C HIS A 96 -8.53 -18.02 8.82
N ASP A 97 -8.70 -16.97 9.63
CA ASP A 97 -7.68 -15.90 9.72
C ASP A 97 -6.32 -16.43 10.22
N VAL A 98 -6.32 -17.34 11.20
CA VAL A 98 -5.06 -17.87 11.77
C VAL A 98 -4.26 -18.62 10.72
N PRO A 99 -4.74 -19.68 10.05
CA PRO A 99 -3.93 -20.40 9.04
C PRO A 99 -3.41 -19.54 7.90
N PHE A 100 -4.08 -18.41 7.58
CA PHE A 100 -3.76 -17.54 6.46
C PHE A 100 -3.05 -16.23 6.85
N CYS A 101 -2.69 -16.01 8.12
CA CYS A 101 -2.15 -14.69 8.53
C CYS A 101 -0.62 -14.54 8.41
N ASP A 102 0.10 -15.50 7.82
CA ASP A 102 1.55 -15.41 7.66
C ASP A 102 1.99 -14.68 6.37
N ARG A 103 3.30 -14.45 6.21
CA ARG A 103 3.91 -13.76 5.07
C ARG A 103 5.06 -14.57 4.48
N LYS A 104 5.08 -14.67 3.15
CA LYS A 104 6.28 -15.04 2.39
C LYS A 104 6.81 -13.77 1.73
N VAL A 105 8.07 -13.45 1.99
CA VAL A 105 8.63 -12.14 1.63
C VAL A 105 9.46 -12.24 0.34
N PRO A 106 9.30 -11.30 -0.60
CA PRO A 106 10.17 -11.16 -1.76
C PRO A 106 11.65 -11.09 -1.37
N ASP A 107 12.52 -11.69 -2.17
CA ASP A 107 13.95 -11.82 -1.88
C ASP A 107 14.63 -10.47 -1.70
N ALA A 108 14.25 -9.48 -2.51
CA ALA A 108 14.75 -8.11 -2.38
C ALA A 108 14.51 -7.56 -0.96
N LEU A 109 13.30 -7.75 -0.41
CA LEU A 109 12.88 -7.29 0.91
C LEU A 109 13.46 -8.10 2.09
N THR A 110 14.30 -9.10 1.84
CA THR A 110 15.10 -9.73 2.92
C THR A 110 16.42 -8.99 3.15
N ALA A 111 16.71 -7.92 2.39
CA ALA A 111 17.92 -7.12 2.56
C ALA A 111 17.91 -6.49 3.96
N PHE A 112 19.07 -6.46 4.63
CA PHE A 112 19.18 -6.06 6.04
C PHE A 112 18.26 -6.83 7.00
N ASN A 113 17.76 -8.02 6.65
CA ASN A 113 16.71 -8.71 7.41
C ASN A 113 15.49 -7.81 7.66
N PHE A 114 15.14 -6.95 6.71
CA PHE A 114 14.00 -6.04 6.82
C PHE A 114 12.71 -6.80 7.18
N ASN A 115 12.50 -7.99 6.60
CA ASN A 115 11.40 -8.87 6.94
C ASN A 115 11.32 -9.26 8.43
N GLN A 116 12.43 -9.31 9.17
CA GLN A 116 12.43 -9.70 10.58
C GLN A 116 12.09 -8.54 11.53
N GLY A 117 12.32 -7.30 11.12
CA GLY A 117 11.98 -6.09 11.90
C GLY A 117 10.71 -5.38 11.45
N SER A 118 10.19 -5.75 10.27
CA SER A 118 9.02 -5.12 9.66
C SER A 118 7.71 -5.47 10.38
N LEU A 119 6.70 -4.60 10.32
CA LEU A 119 5.34 -4.89 10.79
C LEU A 119 4.48 -5.58 9.71
N GLY A 120 4.66 -5.19 8.45
CA GLY A 120 3.88 -5.64 7.30
C GLY A 120 4.40 -6.95 6.69
N MET A 121 5.72 -7.17 6.71
CA MET A 121 6.39 -8.30 6.05
C MET A 121 6.79 -9.43 7.00
N ASN A 122 6.74 -9.21 8.31
CA ASN A 122 7.23 -10.19 9.27
C ASN A 122 6.30 -11.37 9.46
N SER A 123 6.92 -12.52 9.72
CA SER A 123 6.20 -13.75 10.00
C SER A 123 5.33 -13.60 11.23
N TYR A 124 4.21 -14.31 11.23
CA TYR A 124 3.27 -14.25 12.35
C TYR A 124 3.92 -14.87 13.59
N GLY A 125 4.03 -14.11 14.68
CA GLY A 125 4.72 -14.58 15.89
C GLY A 125 4.75 -13.55 17.01
N GLY A 126 5.48 -13.87 18.09
CA GLY A 126 5.59 -13.01 19.28
C GLY A 126 6.14 -11.62 18.97
N HIS A 127 7.24 -11.53 18.19
CA HIS A 127 7.84 -10.24 17.82
C HIS A 127 6.87 -9.35 17.02
N TRP A 128 6.19 -9.91 16.02
CA TRP A 128 5.16 -9.18 15.26
C TRP A 128 4.01 -8.70 16.17
N ARG A 129 3.54 -9.54 17.10
CA ARG A 129 2.47 -9.16 18.06
C ARG A 129 2.88 -7.99 18.95
N VAL A 130 4.14 -7.94 19.38
CA VAL A 130 4.70 -6.81 20.16
C VAL A 130 4.71 -5.52 19.34
N LEU A 131 5.30 -5.53 18.15
CA LEU A 131 5.34 -4.34 17.28
C LEU A 131 3.93 -3.84 16.94
N ARG A 132 3.03 -4.77 16.64
CA ARG A 132 1.60 -4.49 16.39
C ARG A 132 0.95 -3.81 17.58
N ARG A 133 1.17 -4.32 18.79
CA ARG A 133 0.63 -3.78 20.04
C ARG A 133 1.14 -2.37 20.30
N LEU A 134 2.46 -2.16 20.16
CA LEU A 134 3.09 -0.85 20.32
C LEU A 134 2.46 0.18 19.36
N CYS A 135 2.34 -0.17 18.08
CA CYS A 135 1.69 0.71 17.11
C CYS A 135 0.22 1.01 17.48
N SER A 136 -0.56 0.00 17.87
CA SER A 136 -1.98 0.23 18.20
C SER A 136 -2.21 1.03 19.48
N MET A 137 -1.37 0.84 20.50
CA MET A 137 -1.60 1.37 21.85
C MET A 137 -0.88 2.69 22.10
N GLU A 138 0.29 2.89 21.49
CA GLU A 138 1.16 4.04 21.78
C GLU A 138 1.28 5.01 20.61
N PHE A 139 0.97 4.58 19.38
CA PHE A 139 1.11 5.41 18.19
C PHE A 139 -0.24 5.85 17.60
N LEU A 140 -1.09 4.87 17.26
CA LEU A 140 -2.29 5.06 16.44
C LEU A 140 -3.58 5.00 17.27
N VAL A 141 -3.46 5.10 18.60
CA VAL A 141 -4.60 5.20 19.52
C VAL A 141 -5.27 6.58 19.41
N ASN A 142 -6.58 6.63 19.63
CA ASN A 142 -7.37 7.87 19.52
C ASN A 142 -6.80 9.04 20.34
N LYS A 143 -6.29 8.78 21.55
CA LYS A 143 -5.66 9.82 22.38
C LYS A 143 -4.49 10.50 21.64
N ARG A 144 -3.55 9.72 21.12
CA ARG A 144 -2.39 10.22 20.37
C ARG A 144 -2.77 10.89 19.07
N MET A 145 -3.79 10.36 18.40
CA MET A 145 -4.32 10.99 17.20
C MET A 145 -4.92 12.36 17.54
N ASN A 146 -5.67 12.52 18.61
CA ASN A 146 -6.21 13.82 19.01
C ASN A 146 -5.12 14.82 19.42
N GLU A 147 -4.06 14.38 20.11
CA GLU A 147 -2.90 15.21 20.48
C GLU A 147 -2.14 15.78 19.26
N THR A 148 -2.28 15.15 18.09
CA THR A 148 -1.58 15.51 16.84
C THR A 148 -2.46 16.24 15.83
N THR A 149 -3.63 16.74 16.25
CA THR A 149 -4.55 17.52 15.40
C THR A 149 -3.91 18.80 14.87
N GLU A 150 -3.25 19.57 15.74
CA GLU A 150 -2.54 20.81 15.35
C GLU A 150 -1.44 20.54 14.32
N LEU A 151 -0.73 19.42 14.48
CA LEU A 151 0.30 18.99 13.53
C LEU A 151 -0.32 18.73 12.16
N ARG A 152 -1.44 17.99 12.08
CA ARG A 152 -2.13 17.73 10.81
C ARG A 152 -2.65 19.02 10.17
N ARG A 153 -3.22 19.94 10.96
CA ARG A 153 -3.64 21.27 10.46
C ARG A 153 -2.47 22.00 9.81
N ARG A 154 -1.33 22.12 10.51
CA ARG A 154 -0.11 22.77 10.01
C ARG A 154 0.39 22.13 8.72
N ILE A 155 0.44 20.79 8.65
CA ILE A 155 0.92 20.07 7.48
C ILE A 155 0.03 20.31 6.25
N LEU A 156 -1.29 20.38 6.43
CA LEU A 156 -2.22 20.70 5.34
C LEU A 156 -2.15 22.17 4.92
N ASP A 157 -1.95 23.08 5.88
CA ASP A 157 -1.72 24.50 5.57
C ASP A 157 -0.46 24.69 4.72
N ASN A 158 0.63 23.99 5.06
CA ASN A 158 1.85 23.99 4.25
C ASN A 158 1.60 23.43 2.85
N MET A 159 0.81 22.35 2.73
CA MET A 159 0.45 21.78 1.43
C MET A 159 -0.30 22.78 0.55
N VAL A 160 -1.28 23.50 1.11
CA VAL A 160 -2.01 24.56 0.41
C VAL A 160 -1.05 25.67 -0.03
N GLY A 161 -0.16 26.12 0.86
CA GLY A 161 0.87 27.11 0.54
C GLY A 161 1.79 26.68 -0.59
N TRP A 162 2.32 25.45 -0.55
CA TRP A 162 3.19 24.92 -1.61
C TRP A 162 2.49 24.85 -2.98
N ILE A 163 1.20 24.49 -3.00
CA ILE A 163 0.39 24.47 -4.23
C ILE A 163 0.24 25.89 -4.80
N GLU A 164 -0.05 26.88 -3.95
CA GLU A 164 -0.17 28.29 -4.33
C GLU A 164 1.17 28.83 -4.87
N ASP A 165 2.25 28.62 -4.13
CA ASP A 165 3.58 29.14 -4.47
C ASP A 165 4.12 28.55 -5.78
N ASP A 166 3.94 27.24 -6.01
CA ASP A 166 4.39 26.59 -7.25
C ASP A 166 3.56 27.07 -8.46
N SER A 167 2.24 27.21 -8.31
CA SER A 167 1.36 27.76 -9.35
C SER A 167 1.74 29.20 -9.72
N VAL A 168 1.90 30.08 -8.73
CA VAL A 168 2.34 31.47 -8.93
C VAL A 168 3.74 31.53 -9.54
N GLY A 169 4.65 30.65 -9.09
CA GLY A 169 6.01 30.56 -9.62
C GLY A 169 6.03 30.15 -11.10
N LEU A 170 5.15 29.25 -11.52
CA LEU A 170 5.00 28.84 -12.91
C LEU A 170 4.41 29.95 -13.79
N LEU A 171 3.40 30.68 -13.29
CA LEU A 171 2.84 31.86 -13.98
C LEU A 171 3.91 32.94 -14.20
N LYS A 172 4.74 33.23 -13.19
CA LYS A 172 5.86 34.20 -13.30
C LYS A 172 6.91 33.78 -14.35
N LYS A 173 7.05 32.49 -14.63
CA LYS A 173 7.95 31.94 -15.65
C LYS A 173 7.30 31.85 -17.04
N GLY A 174 6.09 32.40 -17.22
CA GLY A 174 5.35 32.35 -18.49
C GLY A 174 4.62 31.02 -18.75
N GLY A 175 4.52 30.14 -17.75
CA GLY A 175 3.72 28.91 -17.83
C GLY A 175 2.24 29.14 -17.53
N SER A 176 1.44 28.08 -17.59
CA SER A 176 -0.01 28.12 -17.35
C SER A 176 -0.43 28.18 -15.87
N GLY A 177 0.51 28.04 -14.92
CA GLY A 177 0.20 27.81 -13.50
C GLY A 177 -0.28 26.40 -13.19
N GLU A 178 -0.17 25.46 -14.14
CA GLU A 178 -0.56 24.07 -13.97
C GLU A 178 0.43 23.33 -13.05
N VAL A 179 -0.08 22.80 -11.94
CA VAL A 179 0.71 22.07 -10.96
C VAL A 179 0.41 20.57 -11.02
N GLN A 180 1.41 19.75 -10.69
CA GLN A 180 1.25 18.31 -10.54
C GLN A 180 0.87 17.95 -9.09
N LEU A 181 -0.39 17.61 -8.84
CA LEU A 181 -0.93 17.49 -7.49
C LEU A 181 -0.26 16.37 -6.68
N SER A 182 0.06 15.23 -7.31
CA SER A 182 0.67 14.07 -6.66
C SER A 182 1.94 14.41 -5.86
N ARG A 183 2.72 15.41 -6.34
CA ARG A 183 3.94 15.87 -5.66
C ARG A 183 3.62 16.44 -4.29
N PHE A 184 2.66 17.34 -4.18
CA PHE A 184 2.29 17.99 -2.92
C PHE A 184 1.60 17.04 -1.96
N LEU A 185 0.78 16.13 -2.48
CA LEU A 185 0.15 15.08 -1.67
C LEU A 185 1.17 14.15 -1.03
N PHE A 186 2.20 13.75 -1.78
CA PHE A 186 3.29 12.94 -1.25
C PHE A 186 4.11 13.71 -0.22
N LEU A 187 4.48 14.97 -0.51
CA LEU A 187 5.22 15.84 0.42
C LEU A 187 4.48 16.00 1.75
N MET A 188 3.18 16.28 1.68
CA MET A 188 2.28 16.38 2.83
C MET A 188 2.30 15.10 3.67
N ALA A 189 2.04 13.95 3.04
CA ALA A 189 1.97 12.68 3.75
C ALA A 189 3.34 12.26 4.33
N PHE A 190 4.43 12.54 3.62
CA PHE A 190 5.78 12.25 4.08
C PHE A 190 6.19 13.10 5.28
N ASN A 191 5.92 14.41 5.25
CA ASN A 191 6.19 15.28 6.40
C ASN A 191 5.29 14.95 7.58
N LEU A 192 4.03 14.55 7.35
CA LEU A 192 3.17 14.06 8.42
C LEU A 192 3.81 12.84 9.12
N VAL A 193 4.25 11.84 8.37
CA VAL A 193 4.91 10.67 8.95
C VAL A 193 6.21 11.08 9.65
N GLY A 194 7.01 11.96 9.06
CA GLY A 194 8.25 12.45 9.68
C GLY A 194 8.03 13.12 11.03
N ASN A 195 6.98 13.91 11.18
CA ASN A 195 6.65 14.52 12.47
C ASN A 195 6.11 13.49 13.47
N LEU A 196 5.25 12.58 13.03
CA LEU A 196 4.70 11.55 13.91
C LEU A 196 5.76 10.55 14.40
N MET A 197 6.78 10.27 13.56
CA MET A 197 7.85 9.34 13.85
C MET A 197 9.04 9.97 14.58
N LEU A 198 9.43 11.18 14.17
CA LEU A 198 10.73 11.79 14.50
C LEU A 198 10.61 13.24 15.00
N SER A 199 9.40 13.80 15.07
CA SER A 199 9.16 15.23 15.37
C SER A 199 9.88 16.19 14.41
N ARG A 200 9.98 15.83 13.12
CA ARG A 200 10.71 16.60 12.10
C ARG A 200 9.92 16.74 10.80
N ASP A 201 9.92 17.95 10.25
CA ASP A 201 9.63 18.20 8.84
C ASP A 201 10.88 17.82 8.04
N LEU A 202 10.77 16.86 7.12
CA LEU A 202 11.91 16.34 6.36
C LEU A 202 12.00 17.00 4.98
N LEU A 203 10.88 17.20 4.29
CA LEU A 203 10.84 17.63 2.90
C LEU A 203 10.63 19.13 2.69
N ASP A 204 11.15 19.96 3.58
CA ASP A 204 11.30 21.42 3.36
C ASP A 204 12.77 21.87 3.41
N ALA A 205 13.69 20.92 3.60
CA ALA A 205 15.09 21.20 3.82
C ALA A 205 15.85 21.24 2.50
N THR A 206 16.60 22.32 2.28
CA THR A 206 17.74 22.37 1.35
C THR A 206 18.84 21.36 1.68
N ASP A 207 18.60 20.47 2.66
CA ASP A 207 19.51 19.45 3.17
C ASP A 207 19.67 18.29 2.16
N PRO A 208 20.89 18.11 1.60
CA PRO A 208 21.18 17.02 0.70
C PRO A 208 20.93 15.63 1.28
N GLU A 209 21.08 15.42 2.60
CA GLU A 209 20.86 14.10 3.22
C GLU A 209 19.38 13.74 3.25
N VAL A 210 18.50 14.70 3.51
CA VAL A 210 17.06 14.42 3.52
C VAL A 210 16.53 14.17 2.11
N LYS A 211 17.07 14.88 1.12
CA LYS A 211 16.82 14.58 -0.30
C LYS A 211 17.29 13.17 -0.66
N GLU A 212 18.49 12.77 -0.23
CA GLU A 212 19.00 11.42 -0.45
C GLU A 212 18.11 10.35 0.21
N PHE A 213 17.64 10.60 1.44
CA PHE A 213 16.71 9.72 2.13
C PHE A 213 15.42 9.52 1.32
N PHE A 214 14.82 10.62 0.86
CA PHE A 214 13.61 10.61 0.05
C PHE A 214 13.80 9.87 -1.28
N ASP A 215 14.85 10.19 -2.02
CA ASP A 215 15.14 9.56 -3.32
C ASP A 215 15.36 8.05 -3.15
N SER A 216 16.08 7.65 -2.10
CA SER A 216 16.33 6.23 -1.78
C SER A 216 15.04 5.51 -1.37
N MET A 217 14.18 6.15 -0.57
CA MET A 217 12.87 5.60 -0.19
C MET A 217 11.95 5.37 -1.40
N ASN A 218 11.91 6.31 -2.35
CA ASN A 218 11.18 6.14 -3.59
C ASN A 218 11.72 4.97 -4.43
N LYS A 219 13.04 4.79 -4.48
CA LYS A 219 13.64 3.66 -5.20
C LYS A 219 13.34 2.32 -4.52
N ILE A 220 13.34 2.26 -3.19
CA ILE A 220 12.92 1.07 -2.42
C ILE A 220 11.46 0.71 -2.75
N LEU A 221 10.55 1.69 -2.81
CA LEU A 221 9.15 1.49 -3.22
C LEU A 221 9.04 0.88 -4.63
N GLU A 222 9.78 1.42 -5.59
CA GLU A 222 9.82 0.90 -6.96
C GLU A 222 10.32 -0.55 -7.00
N LEU A 223 11.42 -0.85 -6.32
CA LEU A 223 12.01 -2.20 -6.27
C LEU A 223 11.10 -3.20 -5.57
N ALA A 224 10.42 -2.79 -4.49
CA ALA A 224 9.46 -3.63 -3.76
C ALA A 224 8.21 -3.97 -4.58
N GLY A 225 7.82 -3.09 -5.50
CA GLY A 225 6.68 -3.28 -6.42
C GLY A 225 7.03 -3.99 -7.72
N THR A 226 8.31 -4.18 -8.02
CA THR A 226 8.76 -4.79 -9.27
C THR A 226 8.77 -6.32 -9.12
N PRO A 227 8.21 -7.10 -10.07
CA PRO A 227 8.30 -8.56 -10.03
C PRO A 227 9.75 -9.03 -10.17
N ASN A 228 10.20 -9.89 -9.25
CA ASN A 228 11.51 -10.53 -9.32
C ASN A 228 11.36 -12.00 -9.71
N ILE A 229 11.96 -12.39 -10.84
CA ILE A 229 11.90 -13.78 -11.32
C ILE A 229 12.47 -14.78 -10.31
N ALA A 230 13.42 -14.37 -9.48
CA ALA A 230 14.02 -15.21 -8.45
C ALA A 230 13.07 -15.56 -7.29
N ASP A 231 11.96 -14.81 -7.13
CA ASP A 231 10.91 -15.14 -6.16
C ASP A 231 10.02 -16.29 -6.64
N PHE A 232 9.91 -16.47 -7.95
CA PHE A 232 9.13 -17.54 -8.58
C PHE A 232 10.00 -18.75 -8.95
N LEU A 233 11.30 -18.56 -9.17
CA LEU A 233 12.26 -19.60 -9.54
C LEU A 233 13.45 -19.57 -8.55
N PRO A 234 13.37 -20.29 -7.41
CA PRO A 234 14.33 -20.17 -6.32
C PRO A 234 15.80 -20.42 -6.69
N PHE A 235 16.07 -21.27 -7.70
CA PHE A 235 17.43 -21.53 -8.16
C PHE A 235 18.11 -20.30 -8.79
N LEU A 236 17.33 -19.29 -9.21
CA LEU A 236 17.85 -18.02 -9.73
C LEU A 236 18.29 -17.04 -8.65
N LYS A 237 17.92 -17.26 -7.37
CA LYS A 237 18.27 -16.35 -6.26
C LYS A 237 19.77 -16.13 -6.13
N TRP A 238 20.56 -17.18 -6.37
CA TRP A 238 22.01 -17.09 -6.29
C TRP A 238 22.62 -16.20 -7.36
N PHE A 239 21.95 -16.04 -8.51
CA PHE A 239 22.44 -15.25 -9.63
C PHE A 239 21.99 -13.78 -9.60
N ASP A 240 20.92 -13.45 -8.87
CA ASP A 240 20.27 -12.12 -8.85
C ASP A 240 20.21 -11.48 -10.26
N PRO A 241 19.52 -12.12 -11.23
CA PRO A 241 19.64 -11.78 -12.66
C PRO A 241 19.22 -10.34 -12.97
N LEU A 242 18.26 -9.80 -12.22
CA LEU A 242 17.78 -8.41 -12.35
C LEU A 242 18.53 -7.43 -11.43
N ARG A 243 19.54 -7.91 -10.69
CA ARG A 243 20.30 -7.15 -9.66
C ARG A 243 19.40 -6.49 -8.61
N MET A 244 18.19 -7.01 -8.42
CA MET A 244 17.18 -6.40 -7.54
C MET A 244 17.60 -6.49 -6.09
N LYS A 245 18.19 -7.62 -5.68
CA LYS A 245 18.69 -7.79 -4.32
C LYS A 245 19.84 -6.84 -4.04
N LYS A 246 20.77 -6.71 -5.00
CA LYS A 246 21.89 -5.78 -4.93
C LYS A 246 21.43 -4.32 -4.85
N SER A 247 20.53 -3.90 -5.73
CA SER A 247 19.98 -2.53 -5.72
C SER A 247 19.21 -2.22 -4.45
N MET A 248 18.37 -3.16 -3.97
CA MET A 248 17.66 -2.99 -2.70
C MET A 248 18.62 -2.84 -1.53
N THR A 249 19.69 -3.63 -1.50
CA THR A 249 20.72 -3.53 -0.45
C THR A 249 21.43 -2.17 -0.49
N SER A 250 21.76 -1.66 -1.67
CA SER A 250 22.35 -0.33 -1.85
C SER A 250 21.44 0.77 -1.27
N GLU A 251 20.17 0.81 -1.68
CA GLU A 251 19.25 1.85 -1.22
C GLU A 251 18.92 1.73 0.27
N MET A 252 18.72 0.49 0.78
CA MET A 252 18.56 0.26 2.22
C MET A 252 19.78 0.71 3.03
N THR A 253 20.99 0.60 2.49
CA THR A 253 22.20 1.07 3.18
C THR A 253 22.15 2.57 3.43
N LYS A 254 21.73 3.35 2.42
CA LYS A 254 21.61 4.80 2.52
C LYS A 254 20.54 5.19 3.54
N THR A 255 19.35 4.60 3.44
CA THR A 255 18.22 4.92 4.33
C THR A 255 18.49 4.48 5.77
N MET A 256 19.12 3.32 5.98
CA MET A 256 19.50 2.85 7.33
C MET A 256 20.56 3.76 7.95
N ARG A 257 21.56 4.20 7.17
CA ARG A 257 22.57 5.17 7.63
C ARG A 257 21.94 6.46 8.12
N ILE A 258 21.02 7.03 7.33
CA ILE A 258 20.35 8.30 7.66
C ILE A 258 19.39 8.11 8.84
N SER A 259 18.60 7.03 8.87
CA SER A 259 17.72 6.73 10.00
C SER A 259 18.49 6.55 11.30
N SER A 260 19.64 5.85 11.26
CA SER A 260 20.52 5.70 12.43
C SER A 260 21.01 7.05 12.94
N LYS A 261 21.31 8.04 12.08
CA LYS A 261 21.68 9.38 12.54
C LYS A 261 20.56 10.00 13.39
N PHE A 262 19.32 9.93 12.92
CA PHE A 262 18.17 10.45 13.68
C PHE A 262 18.00 9.74 15.03
N VAL A 263 18.17 8.41 15.06
CA VAL A 263 18.13 7.63 16.30
C VAL A 263 19.24 8.04 17.26
N GLN A 264 20.48 8.20 16.76
CA GLN A 264 21.62 8.57 17.58
C GLN A 264 21.53 10.00 18.11
N GLU A 265 21.01 10.94 17.31
CA GLU A 265 20.72 12.31 17.74
C GLU A 265 19.71 12.31 18.90
N ARG A 266 18.60 11.59 18.76
CA ARG A 266 17.60 11.46 19.83
C ARG A 266 18.19 10.84 21.09
N LEU A 267 19.02 9.80 20.96
CA LEU A 267 19.68 9.18 22.11
C LEU A 267 20.63 10.14 22.83
N LYS A 268 21.34 11.02 22.10
CA LYS A 268 22.20 12.05 22.69
C LYS A 268 21.40 13.12 23.42
N GLU A 269 20.32 13.61 22.81
CA GLU A 269 19.41 14.60 23.43
C GLU A 269 18.87 14.08 24.77
N ARG A 270 18.41 12.83 24.80
CA ARG A 270 17.90 12.18 26.02
C ARG A 270 18.97 12.03 27.11
N LYS A 271 20.21 11.68 26.74
CA LYS A 271 21.33 11.60 27.69
C LYS A 271 21.72 12.96 28.26
N ALA A 272 21.56 14.03 27.47
CA ALA A 272 21.80 15.41 27.91
C ALA A 272 20.68 15.98 28.81
N GLY A 273 19.69 15.17 29.18
CA GLY A 273 18.57 15.60 30.01
C GLY A 273 17.53 16.45 29.26
N SER A 274 17.62 16.55 27.93
CA SER A 274 16.57 17.15 27.12
C SER A 274 15.38 16.20 27.08
N VAL A 275 14.38 16.46 27.92
CA VAL A 275 13.11 15.73 27.89
C VAL A 275 12.24 16.39 26.82
N ASN A 276 11.96 15.65 25.75
CA ASN A 276 10.92 16.08 24.81
C ASN A 276 9.57 15.98 25.54
N GLU A 277 8.95 17.13 25.82
CA GLU A 277 7.65 17.18 26.51
C GLU A 277 6.56 16.43 25.73
N LYS A 278 6.69 16.35 24.40
CA LYS A 278 5.80 15.58 23.52
C LYS A 278 6.55 14.41 22.89
N LYS A 279 6.43 13.24 23.53
CA LYS A 279 7.00 11.98 23.02
C LYS A 279 6.43 11.61 21.65
N ASP A 280 7.31 11.31 20.70
CA ASP A 280 6.93 10.73 19.40
C ASP A 280 7.07 9.20 19.41
N PHE A 281 6.84 8.57 18.24
CA PHE A 281 6.90 7.11 18.18
C PHE A 281 8.32 6.55 18.30
N LEU A 282 9.36 7.30 17.90
CA LEU A 282 10.73 6.90 18.15
C LEU A 282 10.99 6.80 19.65
N ASP A 283 10.53 7.77 20.45
CA ASP A 283 10.67 7.70 21.91
C ASP A 283 10.00 6.45 22.48
N THR A 284 8.82 6.11 21.98
CA THR A 284 8.08 4.89 22.36
C THR A 284 8.89 3.62 22.07
N LEU A 285 9.48 3.52 20.88
CA LEU A 285 10.28 2.36 20.50
C LEU A 285 11.56 2.23 21.34
N LEU A 286 12.20 3.35 21.66
CA LEU A 286 13.42 3.37 22.48
C LEU A 286 13.14 3.14 23.98
N GLU A 287 11.93 3.43 24.46
CA GLU A 287 11.52 3.21 25.85
C GLU A 287 10.93 1.83 26.10
N TYR A 288 10.58 1.10 25.03
CA TYR A 288 10.00 -0.22 25.15
C TYR A 288 10.89 -1.17 25.95
N LYS A 289 10.28 -1.76 26.98
CA LYS A 289 10.84 -2.85 27.77
C LYS A 289 9.85 -4.01 27.73
N GLY A 290 10.33 -5.17 27.33
CA GLY A 290 9.55 -6.40 27.30
C GLY A 290 9.15 -6.83 28.70
N ASP A 291 8.05 -7.56 28.78
CA ASP A 291 7.52 -8.15 30.01
C ASP A 291 8.03 -9.59 30.25
N GLY A 292 8.97 -10.07 29.41
CA GLY A 292 9.50 -11.43 29.43
C GLY A 292 8.51 -12.52 29.02
N LYS A 293 7.29 -12.18 28.57
CA LYS A 293 6.25 -13.14 28.21
C LYS A 293 6.14 -13.38 26.71
N ASP A 294 6.14 -12.29 25.93
CA ASP A 294 5.95 -12.33 24.48
C ASP A 294 6.94 -11.38 23.79
N GLY A 295 7.68 -11.90 22.79
CA GLY A 295 8.58 -11.08 21.96
C GLY A 295 9.90 -10.69 22.67
N PRO A 296 10.67 -9.74 22.12
CA PRO A 296 11.99 -9.39 22.65
C PRO A 296 11.89 -8.48 23.88
N ASP A 297 12.94 -8.50 24.72
CA ASP A 297 13.08 -7.63 25.90
C ASP A 297 13.24 -6.14 25.55
N SER A 298 13.70 -5.84 24.33
CA SER A 298 13.84 -4.50 23.80
C SER A 298 13.76 -4.52 22.27
N ILE A 299 13.50 -3.35 21.66
CA ILE A 299 13.62 -3.21 20.20
C ILE A 299 15.06 -2.81 19.89
N THR A 300 15.75 -3.62 19.09
CA THR A 300 17.12 -3.33 18.66
C THR A 300 17.15 -2.07 17.79
N GLU A 301 18.25 -1.31 17.81
CA GLU A 301 18.40 -0.12 16.95
C GLU A 301 18.15 -0.43 15.47
N LYS A 302 18.61 -1.60 15.01
CA LYS A 302 18.34 -2.10 13.67
C LYS A 302 16.84 -2.20 13.39
N ASN A 303 16.07 -2.78 14.31
CA ASN A 303 14.61 -2.89 14.16
C ASN A 303 13.92 -1.53 14.31
N VAL A 304 14.42 -0.62 15.14
CA VAL A 304 13.93 0.76 15.21
C VAL A 304 14.07 1.45 13.84
N ASN A 305 15.23 1.35 13.20
CA ASN A 305 15.45 1.90 11.85
C ASN A 305 14.53 1.27 10.80
N ILE A 306 14.34 -0.06 10.85
CA ILE A 306 13.39 -0.75 9.95
C ILE A 306 11.97 -0.21 10.14
N VAL A 307 11.52 -0.03 11.39
CA VAL A 307 10.19 0.53 11.69
C VAL A 307 10.08 1.96 11.18
N ILE A 308 11.09 2.82 11.39
CA ILE A 308 11.10 4.19 10.84
C ILE A 308 10.89 4.17 9.34
N MET A 309 11.73 3.42 8.61
CA MET A 309 11.63 3.30 7.16
C MET A 309 10.27 2.78 6.71
N GLU A 310 9.76 1.74 7.36
CA GLU A 310 8.46 1.17 7.01
C GLU A 310 7.30 2.16 7.22
N MET A 311 7.35 2.99 8.26
CA MET A 311 6.30 3.98 8.48
C MET A 311 6.28 5.04 7.38
N PHE A 312 7.44 5.50 6.90
CA PHE A 312 7.52 6.40 5.73
C PHE A 312 6.97 5.75 4.48
N PHE A 313 7.37 4.51 4.22
CA PHE A 313 6.91 3.72 3.08
C PHE A 313 5.39 3.54 3.09
N ALA A 314 4.85 3.06 4.21
CA ALA A 314 3.44 2.67 4.31
C ALA A 314 2.52 3.89 4.40
N GLY A 315 2.90 4.90 5.18
CA GLY A 315 2.05 6.06 5.48
C GLY A 315 2.02 7.12 4.39
N SER A 316 3.13 7.37 3.69
CA SER A 316 3.24 8.48 2.73
C SER A 316 2.60 8.14 1.39
N GLU A 317 3.02 7.01 0.82
CA GLU A 317 2.64 6.56 -0.52
C GLU A 317 1.15 6.21 -0.60
N THR A 318 0.65 5.36 0.32
CA THR A 318 -0.74 4.87 0.24
C THR A 318 -1.76 5.98 0.47
N THR A 319 -1.47 6.91 1.38
CA THR A 319 -2.31 8.06 1.69
C THR A 319 -2.35 9.04 0.52
N SER A 320 -1.20 9.41 -0.04
CA SER A 320 -1.13 10.35 -1.17
C SER A 320 -1.84 9.83 -2.42
N ILE A 321 -1.69 8.54 -2.75
CA ILE A 321 -2.40 7.89 -3.85
C ILE A 321 -3.91 7.87 -3.63
N SER A 322 -4.35 7.55 -2.41
CA SER A 322 -5.79 7.49 -2.10
C SER A 322 -6.43 8.88 -2.27
N ILE A 323 -5.74 9.94 -1.84
CA ILE A 323 -6.19 11.31 -2.02
C ILE A 323 -6.18 11.69 -3.51
N GLU A 324 -5.12 11.34 -4.25
CA GLU A 324 -5.03 11.68 -5.68
C GLU A 324 -6.15 11.01 -6.49
N TRP A 325 -6.44 9.72 -6.26
CA TRP A 325 -7.55 9.05 -6.93
C TRP A 325 -8.90 9.64 -6.55
N GLY A 326 -9.13 9.90 -5.25
CA GLY A 326 -10.38 10.50 -4.81
C GLY A 326 -10.60 11.88 -5.40
N PHE A 327 -9.54 12.68 -5.46
CA PHE A 327 -9.61 14.00 -6.05
C PHE A 327 -9.75 13.95 -7.58
N ALA A 328 -9.11 13.00 -8.25
CA ALA A 328 -9.31 12.78 -9.69
C ALA A 328 -10.77 12.43 -10.02
N GLU A 329 -11.41 11.55 -9.23
CA GLU A 329 -12.82 11.22 -9.41
C GLU A 329 -13.73 12.42 -9.12
N VAL A 330 -13.44 13.17 -8.05
CA VAL A 330 -14.17 14.41 -7.73
C VAL A 330 -14.09 15.42 -8.88
N LEU A 331 -12.90 15.64 -9.45
CA LEU A 331 -12.69 16.55 -10.60
C LEU A 331 -13.36 16.05 -11.89
N ARG A 332 -13.32 14.74 -12.15
CA ARG A 332 -13.90 14.11 -13.33
C ARG A 332 -15.44 14.14 -13.33
N ASN A 333 -16.06 14.28 -12.16
CA ASN A 333 -17.50 14.24 -11.98
C ASN A 333 -18.03 15.60 -11.44
N PRO A 334 -18.39 16.56 -12.31
CA PRO A 334 -18.81 17.91 -11.89
C PRO A 334 -20.00 17.92 -10.91
N SER A 335 -20.92 16.97 -11.04
CA SER A 335 -22.06 16.81 -10.11
C SER A 335 -21.60 16.42 -8.70
N VAL A 336 -20.61 15.53 -8.59
CA VAL A 336 -20.01 15.13 -7.32
C VAL A 336 -19.25 16.30 -6.71
N PHE A 337 -18.43 16.99 -7.51
CA PHE A 337 -17.68 18.16 -7.08
C PHE A 337 -18.61 19.24 -6.49
N LYS A 338 -19.70 19.53 -7.21
CA LYS A 338 -20.71 20.51 -6.78
C LYS A 338 -21.36 20.11 -5.45
N LYS A 339 -21.85 18.87 -5.32
CA LYS A 339 -22.49 18.39 -4.07
C LYS A 339 -21.52 18.41 -2.88
N LEU A 340 -20.28 17.99 -3.09
CA LEU A 340 -19.26 17.99 -2.06
C LEU A 340 -18.94 19.41 -1.60
N ARG A 341 -18.79 20.34 -2.55
CA ARG A 341 -18.59 21.76 -2.24
C ARG A 341 -19.78 22.37 -1.49
N GLU A 342 -21.01 22.11 -1.93
CA GLU A 342 -22.22 22.59 -1.26
C GLU A 342 -22.33 22.07 0.18
N GLU A 343 -21.95 20.81 0.44
CA GLU A 343 -21.89 20.28 1.81
C GLU A 343 -20.85 21.00 2.66
N ILE A 344 -19.63 21.16 2.15
CA ILE A 344 -18.53 21.85 2.85
C ILE A 344 -18.91 23.30 3.16
N ASP A 345 -19.45 24.03 2.18
CA ASP A 345 -19.86 25.42 2.36
C ASP A 345 -21.00 25.56 3.35
N ARG A 346 -21.96 24.63 3.36
CA ARG A 346 -23.09 24.65 4.30
C ARG A 346 -22.66 24.40 5.74
N VAL A 347 -21.73 23.46 5.97
CA VAL A 347 -21.33 23.03 7.32
C VAL A 347 -20.25 23.92 7.90
N ILE A 348 -19.29 24.34 7.08
CA ILE A 348 -18.07 25.04 7.52
C ILE A 348 -18.10 26.51 7.14
N GLY A 349 -18.70 26.84 5.99
CA GLY A 349 -18.68 28.18 5.42
C GLY A 349 -17.35 28.54 4.75
N VAL A 350 -17.19 29.84 4.50
CA VAL A 350 -16.01 30.43 3.83
C VAL A 350 -15.15 31.28 4.77
N SER A 351 -15.50 31.35 6.05
CA SER A 351 -14.83 32.22 7.04
C SER A 351 -13.78 31.50 7.88
N ARG A 352 -13.75 30.16 7.87
CA ARG A 352 -12.77 29.34 8.58
C ARG A 352 -12.34 28.13 7.76
N LYS A 353 -11.17 27.59 8.09
CA LYS A 353 -10.63 26.37 7.46
C LYS A 353 -11.35 25.12 7.98
N VAL A 354 -11.33 24.06 7.18
CA VAL A 354 -11.78 22.71 7.59
C VAL A 354 -10.98 22.22 8.80
N GLU A 355 -11.67 21.64 9.78
CA GLU A 355 -11.07 20.99 10.94
C GLU A 355 -11.49 19.52 11.06
N GLU A 356 -10.73 18.72 11.80
CA GLU A 356 -11.08 17.31 12.04
C GLU A 356 -12.40 17.12 12.78
N SER A 357 -12.78 18.07 13.62
CA SER A 357 -14.06 18.09 14.33
C SER A 357 -15.27 18.22 13.40
N ASP A 358 -15.07 18.67 12.16
CA ASP A 358 -16.14 18.80 11.17
C ASP A 358 -16.52 17.47 10.53
N MET A 359 -15.64 16.46 10.57
CA MET A 359 -15.75 15.24 9.74
C MET A 359 -17.05 14.47 9.96
N ASP A 360 -17.56 14.42 11.20
CA ASP A 360 -18.81 13.74 11.53
C ASP A 360 -20.04 14.41 10.89
N ASN A 361 -19.94 15.69 10.52
CA ASN A 361 -21.00 16.47 9.90
C ASN A 361 -20.89 16.54 8.36
N LEU A 362 -19.97 15.79 7.75
CA LEU A 362 -19.72 15.75 6.29
C LEU A 362 -20.03 14.35 5.70
N PRO A 363 -21.29 13.88 5.74
CA PRO A 363 -21.64 12.54 5.29
C PRO A 363 -21.37 12.31 3.79
N TYR A 364 -21.50 13.33 2.93
CA TYR A 364 -21.19 13.19 1.52
C TYR A 364 -19.68 13.08 1.27
N LEU A 365 -18.85 13.83 2.00
CA LEU A 365 -17.39 13.61 1.99
C LEU A 365 -17.03 12.18 2.42
N GLN A 366 -17.63 11.67 3.51
CA GLN A 366 -17.39 10.29 3.95
C GLN A 366 -17.79 9.28 2.86
N ALA A 367 -18.90 9.53 2.18
CA ALA A 367 -19.36 8.73 1.06
C ALA A 367 -18.39 8.79 -0.15
N VAL A 368 -17.85 9.96 -0.48
CA VAL A 368 -16.82 10.15 -1.51
C VAL A 368 -15.55 9.36 -1.18
N VAL A 369 -15.11 9.37 0.07
CA VAL A 369 -13.94 8.58 0.50
C VAL A 369 -14.23 7.07 0.42
N LYS A 370 -15.41 6.61 0.88
CA LYS A 370 -15.82 5.21 0.75
C LYS A 370 -15.81 4.75 -0.72
N GLU A 371 -16.36 5.56 -1.62
CA GLU A 371 -16.43 5.25 -3.05
C GLU A 371 -15.05 5.28 -3.72
N THR A 372 -14.20 6.23 -3.31
CA THR A 372 -12.80 6.28 -3.73
C THR A 372 -12.08 4.99 -3.35
N LEU A 373 -12.17 4.56 -2.10
CA LEU A 373 -11.46 3.37 -1.63
C LEU A 373 -12.03 2.07 -2.22
N ARG A 374 -13.33 2.06 -2.58
CA ARG A 374 -13.96 0.94 -3.29
C ARG A 374 -13.38 0.76 -4.69
N LEU A 375 -13.31 1.85 -5.46
CA LEU A 375 -12.83 1.81 -6.85
C LEU A 375 -11.30 1.82 -6.93
N HIS A 376 -10.62 2.53 -6.06
CA HIS A 376 -9.18 2.75 -6.14
C HIS A 376 -8.47 2.34 -4.86
N PRO A 377 -8.55 1.05 -4.45
CA PRO A 377 -7.82 0.57 -3.29
C PRO A 377 -6.31 0.71 -3.56
N ALA A 378 -5.60 1.40 -2.68
CA ALA A 378 -4.16 1.66 -2.84
C ALA A 378 -3.34 0.39 -3.06
N LEU A 379 -3.77 -0.74 -2.48
CA LEU A 379 -3.21 -2.07 -2.70
C LEU A 379 -4.28 -3.00 -3.31
N PRO A 380 -4.35 -3.16 -4.64
CA PRO A 380 -5.46 -3.85 -5.29
C PRO A 380 -5.53 -5.35 -4.98
N LEU A 381 -4.39 -5.98 -4.68
CA LEU A 381 -4.27 -7.39 -4.27
C LEU A 381 -4.03 -7.56 -2.76
N LEU A 382 -4.15 -6.48 -2.00
CA LEU A 382 -3.62 -6.35 -0.64
C LEU A 382 -2.14 -6.78 -0.56
N LEU A 383 -1.59 -6.90 0.64
CA LEU A 383 -0.30 -7.56 0.81
C LEU A 383 -0.48 -9.08 0.74
N PRO A 384 0.40 -9.84 0.04
CA PRO A 384 0.30 -11.30 -0.09
C PRO A 384 0.39 -12.02 1.25
N ARG A 385 -0.60 -12.87 1.54
CA ARG A 385 -0.62 -13.77 2.69
C ARG A 385 0.04 -15.10 2.34
N ASN A 386 0.37 -15.90 3.34
CA ASN A 386 0.92 -17.24 3.17
C ASN A 386 0.26 -18.21 4.15
N THR A 387 -0.06 -19.42 3.71
CA THR A 387 -0.65 -20.45 4.57
C THR A 387 0.42 -21.08 5.47
N MET A 388 0.11 -21.21 6.76
CA MET A 388 1.00 -21.84 7.75
C MET A 388 0.86 -23.36 7.79
N GLU A 389 -0.28 -23.88 7.37
CA GLU A 389 -0.64 -25.30 7.41
C GLU A 389 -1.62 -25.66 6.29
N ASP A 390 -1.73 -26.95 5.99
CA ASP A 390 -2.72 -27.48 5.06
C ASP A 390 -4.13 -27.17 5.60
N THR A 391 -4.92 -26.45 4.82
CA THR A 391 -6.25 -25.96 5.26
C THR A 391 -7.32 -26.35 4.26
N ASN A 392 -8.42 -26.94 4.74
CA ASN A 392 -9.63 -27.09 3.92
C ASN A 392 -10.40 -25.76 3.92
N TYR A 393 -10.51 -25.12 2.77
CA TYR A 393 -11.11 -23.81 2.60
C TYR A 393 -12.10 -23.85 1.44
N MET A 394 -13.37 -23.55 1.74
CA MET A 394 -14.49 -23.60 0.79
C MET A 394 -14.58 -24.95 0.02
N GLY A 395 -14.25 -26.06 0.69
CA GLY A 395 -14.26 -27.40 0.11
C GLY A 395 -13.00 -27.79 -0.68
N TYR A 396 -12.02 -26.90 -0.76
CA TYR A 396 -10.74 -27.13 -1.42
C TYR A 396 -9.60 -27.32 -0.41
N LEU A 397 -8.66 -28.21 -0.72
CA LEU A 397 -7.43 -28.36 0.05
C LEU A 397 -6.42 -27.29 -0.40
N ILE A 398 -6.07 -26.39 0.51
CA ILE A 398 -5.03 -25.37 0.32
C ILE A 398 -3.77 -25.82 1.06
N PRO A 399 -2.71 -26.25 0.37
CA PRO A 399 -1.47 -26.69 1.00
C PRO A 399 -0.81 -25.57 1.81
N LYS A 400 -0.01 -25.94 2.80
CA LYS A 400 0.97 -25.07 3.46
C LYS A 400 1.88 -24.37 2.44
N GLU A 401 2.35 -23.17 2.77
CA GLU A 401 3.22 -22.34 1.92
C GLU A 401 2.58 -21.91 0.58
N THR A 402 1.25 -21.88 0.54
CA THR A 402 0.50 -21.29 -0.57
C THR A 402 0.39 -19.78 -0.35
N GLN A 403 0.82 -19.02 -1.37
CA GLN A 403 0.60 -17.58 -1.42
C GLN A 403 -0.88 -17.29 -1.61
N VAL A 404 -1.42 -16.34 -0.86
CA VAL A 404 -2.82 -15.93 -0.95
C VAL A 404 -2.94 -14.46 -1.25
N LEU A 405 -3.52 -14.15 -2.40
CA LEU A 405 -3.83 -12.81 -2.86
C LEU A 405 -5.31 -12.55 -2.66
N VAL A 406 -5.66 -11.41 -2.07
CA VAL A 406 -7.05 -11.00 -1.91
C VAL A 406 -7.27 -9.81 -2.82
N ASN A 407 -8.01 -10.03 -3.91
CA ASN A 407 -8.23 -9.02 -4.94
C ASN A 407 -9.30 -8.02 -4.48
N ALA A 408 -8.91 -7.09 -3.61
CA ALA A 408 -9.78 -6.01 -3.13
C ALA A 408 -10.33 -5.15 -4.28
N TRP A 409 -9.57 -5.00 -5.37
CA TRP A 409 -10.03 -4.30 -6.57
C TRP A 409 -11.19 -5.03 -7.27
N ALA A 410 -11.12 -6.36 -7.38
CA ALA A 410 -12.20 -7.19 -7.91
C ALA A 410 -13.42 -7.17 -7.02
N ILE A 411 -13.23 -7.32 -5.70
CA ILE A 411 -14.32 -7.31 -4.70
C ILE A 411 -15.05 -5.97 -4.71
N GLY A 412 -14.29 -4.86 -4.81
CA GLY A 412 -14.87 -3.53 -4.96
C GLY A 412 -15.65 -3.33 -6.25
N ARG A 413 -15.49 -4.21 -7.26
CA ARG A 413 -16.19 -4.16 -8.56
C ARG A 413 -17.10 -5.37 -8.80
N ASP A 414 -17.41 -6.11 -7.75
CA ASP A 414 -18.21 -7.31 -7.84
C ASP A 414 -19.69 -6.93 -8.09
N PRO A 415 -20.30 -7.29 -9.24
CA PRO A 415 -21.71 -7.02 -9.50
C PRO A 415 -22.67 -7.74 -8.53
N ASP A 416 -22.21 -8.80 -7.85
CA ASP A 416 -23.00 -9.48 -6.81
C ASP A 416 -23.07 -8.65 -5.51
N SER A 417 -22.15 -7.69 -5.33
CA SER A 417 -22.08 -6.81 -4.16
C SER A 417 -22.45 -5.36 -4.45
N TRP A 418 -22.31 -4.91 -5.70
CA TRP A 418 -22.40 -3.49 -6.07
C TRP A 418 -23.23 -3.27 -7.34
N GLU A 419 -24.29 -2.46 -7.24
CA GLU A 419 -25.01 -1.92 -8.39
C GLU A 419 -24.13 -0.92 -9.16
N ASP A 420 -24.09 -1.05 -10.49
CA ASP A 420 -23.21 -0.29 -11.39
C ASP A 420 -21.76 -0.22 -10.86
N PRO A 421 -21.07 -1.37 -10.76
CA PRO A 421 -19.82 -1.50 -10.00
C PRO A 421 -18.67 -0.65 -10.55
N LEU A 422 -18.74 -0.21 -11.80
CA LEU A 422 -17.69 0.60 -12.44
C LEU A 422 -17.95 2.11 -12.33
N ALA A 423 -19.14 2.54 -11.92
CA ALA A 423 -19.49 3.94 -11.80
C ALA A 423 -19.05 4.50 -10.44
N PHE A 424 -18.49 5.72 -10.45
CA PHE A 424 -18.21 6.47 -9.22
C PHE A 424 -19.50 7.15 -8.73
N LYS A 425 -20.16 6.54 -7.75
CA LYS A 425 -21.47 6.96 -7.20
C LYS A 425 -21.41 7.02 -5.67
N PRO A 426 -20.90 8.10 -5.06
CA PRO A 426 -20.86 8.27 -3.60
C PRO A 426 -22.22 8.06 -2.93
N GLU A 427 -23.33 8.39 -3.62
CA GLU A 427 -24.70 8.26 -3.12
C GLU A 427 -25.02 6.87 -2.56
N ARG A 428 -24.36 5.81 -3.03
CA ARG A 428 -24.53 4.44 -2.51
C ARG A 428 -24.19 4.29 -1.03
N PHE A 429 -23.45 5.25 -0.45
CA PHE A 429 -23.01 5.21 0.94
C PHE A 429 -23.77 6.13 1.89
N LEU A 430 -24.61 7.05 1.40
CA LEU A 430 -25.26 8.07 2.26
C LEU A 430 -26.21 7.49 3.31
N ASN A 431 -26.78 6.31 3.06
CA ASN A 431 -27.65 5.60 4.00
C ASN A 431 -27.22 4.13 4.18
N SER A 432 -25.94 3.84 3.92
CA SER A 432 -25.39 2.49 4.00
C SER A 432 -24.64 2.28 5.30
N SER A 433 -24.85 1.12 5.93
CA SER A 433 -24.06 0.69 7.10
C SER A 433 -22.68 0.15 6.71
N ILE A 434 -22.36 0.06 5.41
CA ILE A 434 -21.09 -0.50 4.94
C ILE A 434 -19.92 0.39 5.38
N GLU A 435 -18.94 -0.25 6.01
CA GLU A 435 -17.75 0.35 6.60
C GLU A 435 -16.50 -0.43 6.17
N TYR A 436 -15.43 0.28 5.86
CA TYR A 436 -14.11 -0.30 5.51
C TYR A 436 -13.22 -0.62 6.73
N LYS A 437 -13.86 -0.84 7.89
CA LYS A 437 -13.20 -1.18 9.17
C LYS A 437 -12.85 -2.66 9.31
N GLY A 438 -13.08 -3.44 8.25
CA GLY A 438 -12.75 -4.86 8.15
C GLY A 438 -13.88 -5.83 8.49
N GLN A 439 -15.11 -5.35 8.74
CA GLN A 439 -16.27 -6.20 9.07
C GLN A 439 -17.21 -6.40 7.88
N HIS A 440 -17.20 -5.50 6.89
CA HIS A 440 -17.93 -5.60 5.64
C HIS A 440 -16.97 -6.02 4.53
N PHE A 441 -17.11 -7.23 4.00
CA PHE A 441 -16.12 -7.82 3.10
C PHE A 441 -16.26 -7.36 1.66
N GLU A 442 -17.36 -6.69 1.34
CA GLU A 442 -17.61 -5.99 0.10
C GLU A 442 -16.69 -4.77 -0.04
N LEU A 443 -16.22 -4.20 1.08
CA LEU A 443 -15.36 -3.02 1.12
C LEU A 443 -14.15 -3.22 2.06
N ILE A 444 -13.06 -3.77 1.54
CA ILE A 444 -11.85 -4.12 2.32
C ILE A 444 -10.54 -3.46 1.81
N PRO A 445 -10.52 -2.13 1.56
CA PRO A 445 -9.32 -1.44 1.07
C PRO A 445 -8.13 -1.52 2.04
N PHE A 446 -8.40 -1.71 3.34
CA PHE A 446 -7.39 -1.89 4.39
C PHE A 446 -7.17 -3.36 4.79
N GLY A 447 -7.80 -4.30 4.07
CA GLY A 447 -7.89 -5.70 4.44
C GLY A 447 -8.76 -5.94 5.68
N SER A 448 -8.60 -7.11 6.29
CA SER A 448 -9.29 -7.52 7.51
C SER A 448 -8.45 -8.55 8.30
N GLY A 449 -8.98 -9.01 9.43
CA GLY A 449 -8.37 -9.99 10.33
C GLY A 449 -7.16 -9.45 11.08
N ARG A 450 -6.32 -10.36 11.59
CA ARG A 450 -5.10 -10.02 12.37
C ARG A 450 -4.15 -9.06 11.64
N ARG A 451 -4.14 -9.11 10.31
CA ARG A 451 -3.26 -8.33 9.44
C ARG A 451 -3.95 -7.11 8.81
N ILE A 452 -5.10 -6.66 9.31
CA ILE A 452 -5.73 -5.39 8.88
C ILE A 452 -4.73 -4.23 8.98
N CYS A 453 -4.80 -3.22 8.11
CA CYS A 453 -3.88 -2.09 8.16
C CYS A 453 -3.86 -1.45 9.56
N ILE A 454 -2.66 -1.28 10.13
CA ILE A 454 -2.53 -0.61 11.44
C ILE A 454 -2.78 0.90 11.33
N GLY A 455 -2.36 1.50 10.20
CA GLY A 455 -2.45 2.93 9.92
C GLY A 455 -3.84 3.43 9.52
N PHE A 456 -4.85 2.55 9.49
CA PHE A 456 -6.23 2.90 9.14
C PHE A 456 -6.76 4.14 9.89
N PRO A 457 -6.61 4.28 11.22
CA PRO A 457 -7.15 5.45 11.94
C PRO A 457 -6.55 6.78 11.47
N LEU A 458 -5.26 6.80 11.18
CA LEU A 458 -4.57 7.99 10.67
C LEU A 458 -4.97 8.27 9.22
N ALA A 459 -4.92 7.26 8.35
CA ALA A 459 -5.32 7.39 6.95
C ALA A 459 -6.76 7.88 6.81
N HIS A 460 -7.67 7.35 7.64
CA HIS A 460 -9.05 7.81 7.69
C HIS A 460 -9.12 9.33 7.93
N ARG A 461 -8.48 9.87 8.97
CA ARG A 461 -8.50 11.31 9.25
C ARG A 461 -7.88 12.13 8.12
N VAL A 462 -6.70 11.72 7.66
CA VAL A 462 -5.92 12.50 6.69
C VAL A 462 -6.61 12.54 5.33
N VAL A 463 -7.13 11.42 4.83
CA VAL A 463 -7.78 11.38 3.51
C VAL A 463 -9.02 12.29 3.46
N HIS A 464 -9.87 12.26 4.49
CA HIS A 464 -11.06 13.13 4.53
C HIS A 464 -10.65 14.59 4.65
N LEU A 465 -9.76 14.90 5.61
CA LEU A 465 -9.34 16.27 5.86
C LEU A 465 -8.68 16.88 4.63
N THR A 466 -7.77 16.15 3.95
CA THR A 466 -7.10 16.67 2.75
C THR A 466 -8.07 16.87 1.59
N LEU A 467 -8.99 15.93 1.32
CA LEU A 467 -9.98 16.13 0.24
C LEU A 467 -10.89 17.33 0.50
N ALA A 468 -11.35 17.49 1.74
CA ALA A 468 -12.15 18.65 2.14
C ALA A 468 -11.37 19.96 1.98
N THR A 469 -10.11 20.00 2.44
CA THR A 469 -9.22 21.15 2.26
C THR A 469 -9.00 21.50 0.79
N LEU A 470 -8.75 20.53 -0.09
CA LEU A 470 -8.56 20.79 -1.53
C LEU A 470 -9.81 21.39 -2.17
N VAL A 471 -11.00 20.89 -1.83
CA VAL A 471 -12.28 21.40 -2.36
C VAL A 471 -12.61 22.78 -1.79
N GLN A 472 -12.29 23.03 -0.52
CA GLN A 472 -12.56 24.29 0.15
C GLN A 472 -11.63 25.42 -0.35
N SER A 473 -10.32 25.14 -0.46
CA SER A 473 -9.29 26.16 -0.67
C SER A 473 -9.26 26.73 -2.09
N PHE A 474 -9.64 25.95 -3.10
CA PHE A 474 -9.43 26.30 -4.49
C PHE A 474 -10.64 26.06 -5.38
N ASP A 475 -10.77 26.92 -6.39
CA ASP A 475 -11.42 26.60 -7.65
C ASP A 475 -10.40 25.96 -8.58
N TRP A 476 -10.74 24.81 -9.15
CA TRP A 476 -9.82 24.01 -9.94
C TRP A 476 -10.14 24.11 -11.42
N GLU A 477 -9.13 24.44 -12.22
CA GLU A 477 -9.22 24.52 -13.66
C GLU A 477 -8.24 23.55 -14.32
N PHE A 478 -8.50 23.23 -15.59
CA PHE A 478 -7.61 22.42 -16.41
C PHE A 478 -6.89 23.30 -17.42
N ALA A 479 -5.62 22.98 -17.70
CA ALA A 479 -4.88 23.68 -18.75
C ALA A 479 -5.29 23.20 -20.15
N ASN A 480 -4.94 24.00 -21.17
CA ASN A 480 -4.97 23.61 -22.58
C ASN A 480 -6.33 23.07 -23.10
N GLY A 481 -7.45 23.53 -22.53
CA GLY A 481 -8.79 23.13 -22.96
C GLY A 481 -9.20 21.71 -22.56
N ALA A 482 -8.46 21.06 -21.65
CA ALA A 482 -8.87 19.79 -21.07
C ALA A 482 -10.19 19.95 -20.29
N THR A 483 -11.04 18.93 -20.35
CA THR A 483 -12.33 18.87 -19.64
C THR A 483 -12.31 17.77 -18.57
N PRO A 484 -13.26 17.78 -17.61
CA PRO A 484 -13.43 16.69 -16.65
C PRO A 484 -13.40 15.29 -17.28
N GLU A 485 -14.06 15.10 -18.43
CA GLU A 485 -14.16 13.82 -19.14
C GLU A 485 -12.84 13.38 -19.75
N SER A 486 -11.96 14.32 -20.07
CA SER A 486 -10.64 14.07 -20.67
C SER A 486 -9.57 13.67 -19.66
N LEU A 487 -9.87 13.73 -18.35
CA LEU A 487 -8.92 13.37 -17.30
C LEU A 487 -8.51 11.89 -17.44
N ASP A 488 -7.20 11.64 -17.56
CA ASP A 488 -6.67 10.28 -17.68
C ASP A 488 -6.96 9.47 -16.42
N MET A 489 -7.68 8.36 -16.56
CA MET A 489 -7.99 7.43 -15.47
C MET A 489 -7.28 6.08 -15.62
N GLN A 490 -6.23 6.03 -16.45
CA GLN A 490 -5.42 4.82 -16.60
C GLN A 490 -4.64 4.52 -15.31
N GLU A 491 -4.54 3.24 -15.01
CA GLU A 491 -3.82 2.71 -13.86
C GLU A 491 -2.38 2.37 -14.24
N ARG A 492 -1.46 2.53 -13.29
CA ARG A 492 -0.12 1.96 -13.31
C ARG A 492 0.11 1.21 -12.01
N LEU A 493 0.41 -0.08 -12.11
CA LEU A 493 0.67 -0.91 -10.94
C LEU A 493 2.16 -0.93 -10.61
N GLY A 494 2.49 -0.61 -9.35
CA GLY A 494 3.71 -1.03 -8.68
C GLY A 494 3.33 -1.90 -7.48
N LEU A 495 3.89 -1.62 -6.30
CA LEU A 495 3.28 -2.15 -5.08
C LEU A 495 1.89 -1.56 -4.86
N THR A 496 1.75 -0.27 -5.17
CA THR A 496 0.52 0.51 -5.07
C THR A 496 -0.09 0.78 -6.44
N LEU A 497 -1.41 1.01 -6.46
CA LEU A 497 -2.16 1.36 -7.67
C LEU A 497 -2.11 2.87 -7.91
N ARG A 498 -1.16 3.33 -8.74
CA ARG A 498 -1.00 4.74 -9.07
C ARG A 498 -1.83 5.12 -10.29
N LYS A 499 -2.16 6.40 -10.43
CA LYS A 499 -2.52 6.94 -11.75
C LYS A 499 -1.32 6.81 -12.69
N LYS A 500 -1.56 6.43 -13.94
CA LYS A 500 -0.51 6.37 -14.95
C LYS A 500 0.05 7.77 -15.24
N ASN A 501 -0.85 8.72 -15.45
CA ASN A 501 -0.51 10.13 -15.53
C ASN A 501 -1.05 10.85 -14.28
N PRO A 502 -0.18 11.51 -13.51
CA PRO A 502 -0.58 12.29 -12.34
C PRO A 502 -1.59 13.39 -12.66
N VAL A 503 -2.44 13.74 -11.69
CA VAL A 503 -3.40 14.85 -11.84
C VAL A 503 -2.65 16.17 -12.00
N LYS A 504 -2.94 16.88 -13.10
CA LYS A 504 -2.45 18.22 -13.38
C LYS A 504 -3.62 19.19 -13.48
N VAL A 505 -3.57 20.25 -12.68
CA VAL A 505 -4.64 21.22 -12.52
C VAL A 505 -4.08 22.59 -12.17
N ILE A 506 -4.86 23.64 -12.44
CA ILE A 506 -4.54 25.02 -12.09
C ILE A 506 -5.38 25.39 -10.85
N PRO A 507 -4.74 25.67 -9.70
CA PRO A 507 -5.44 26.15 -8.53
C PRO A 507 -5.75 27.64 -8.66
N LYS A 508 -7.02 28.03 -8.51
CA LYS A 508 -7.45 29.41 -8.30
C LYS A 508 -7.89 29.57 -6.86
N LYS A 509 -7.19 30.43 -6.12
CA LYS A 509 -7.46 30.66 -4.70
C LYS A 509 -8.91 31.14 -4.53
N ARG A 510 -9.69 30.36 -3.79
CA ARG A 510 -11.09 30.66 -3.48
C ARG A 510 -11.22 31.47 -2.20
N MET A 511 -10.37 31.16 -1.22
CA MET A 511 -10.43 31.68 0.13
C MET A 511 -9.30 32.69 0.39
N ASN A 512 -9.65 33.91 0.83
CA ASN A 512 -8.74 34.80 1.55
C ASN A 512 -8.94 34.62 3.06
N VAL A 513 -8.89 33.37 3.55
CA VAL A 513 -8.88 33.15 5.00
C VAL A 513 -7.49 33.50 5.51
N LYS A 514 -7.42 34.60 6.26
CA LYS A 514 -6.20 35.07 6.94
C LYS A 514 -5.73 34.09 8.00
#